data_AF-A0A2G9NQT1-F1
#
_entry.id   AF-A0A2G9NQT1-F1
#
_cell.length_a   1.000
_cell.length_b   1.000
_cell.length_c   1.000
_cell.angle_alpha   90.00
_cell.angle_beta   90.00
_cell.angle_gamma   90.00
#
_symmetry.space_group_name_H-M   'P 1'
#
loop_
_entity.id
_entity.type
_entity.pdbx_description
1 polymer ?
#
loop_
_entity_poly.entity_id
_entity_poly.type
_entity_poly.pdbx_seq_one_letter_code
_entity_poly.pdbx_strand_id
1 'polypeptide(L)'
;MKSIEKFNPATESFSMKKCFIALANQKLNRKELNIINLLSNRRDDKNATQRVKELSSLMDCAESSVWSALRSLRSLGLITYEKRASSLALSKFAKIIAKEKRSNSQEEA
;
A
#
# COMPACT_ATOMS: atom_id res chain seq x y z
N MET A 1 15.25 -24.19 -14.45
CA MET A 1 15.07 -22.90 -15.16
C MET A 1 13.59 -22.56 -15.13
N LYS A 2 13.16 -21.47 -14.48
CA LYS A 2 11.75 -21.06 -14.45
C LYS A 2 11.40 -20.43 -15.80
N SER A 3 10.43 -21.00 -16.51
CA SER A 3 9.91 -20.47 -17.77
C SER A 3 9.45 -19.03 -17.57
N ILE A 4 10.08 -18.10 -18.28
CA ILE A 4 9.60 -16.72 -18.37
C ILE A 4 8.44 -16.77 -19.36
N GLU A 5 7.22 -16.83 -18.84
CA GLU A 5 6.02 -16.69 -19.67
C GLU A 5 6.11 -15.35 -20.41
N LYS A 6 6.18 -15.43 -21.75
CA LYS A 6 6.24 -14.25 -22.61
C LYS A 6 4.89 -13.54 -22.53
N PHE A 7 4.86 -12.42 -21.82
CA PHE A 7 3.69 -11.54 -21.76
C PHE A 7 3.29 -11.11 -23.18
N ASN A 8 2.14 -11.58 -23.67
CA ASN A 8 1.57 -11.18 -24.95
C ASN A 8 0.47 -10.12 -24.71
N PRO A 9 0.75 -8.83 -24.95
CA PRO A 9 -0.19 -7.75 -24.68
C PRO A 9 -1.44 -7.78 -25.57
N ALA A 10 -1.44 -8.55 -26.67
CA ALA A 10 -2.56 -8.63 -27.60
C ALA A 10 -3.67 -9.60 -27.16
N THR A 11 -3.39 -10.52 -26.22
CA THR A 11 -4.33 -11.57 -25.79
C THR A 11 -4.95 -11.34 -24.42
N GLU A 12 -4.41 -10.42 -23.61
CA GLU A 12 -5.00 -10.04 -22.32
C GLU A 12 -5.94 -8.84 -22.46
N SER A 13 -7.13 -8.92 -21.85
CA SER A 13 -7.98 -7.75 -21.70
C SER A 13 -7.28 -6.71 -20.82
N PHE A 14 -7.05 -5.51 -21.38
CA PHE A 14 -6.41 -4.42 -20.65
C PHE A 14 -7.21 -4.10 -19.37
N SER A 15 -6.57 -4.28 -18.22
CA SER A 15 -7.14 -3.93 -16.93
C SER A 15 -6.30 -2.84 -16.28
N MET A 16 -6.87 -1.64 -16.19
CA MET A 16 -6.26 -0.52 -15.49
C MET A 16 -5.92 -0.88 -14.03
N LYS A 17 -6.74 -1.74 -13.39
CA LYS A 17 -6.48 -2.29 -12.05
C LYS A 17 -5.18 -3.10 -12.02
N LYS A 18 -4.99 -4.04 -12.96
CA LYS A 18 -3.75 -4.85 -13.08
C LYS A 18 -2.53 -3.96 -13.31
N CYS A 19 -2.66 -2.94 -14.16
CA CYS A 19 -1.58 -1.98 -14.42
C CYS A 19 -1.15 -1.22 -13.16
N PHE A 20 -2.10 -0.68 -12.38
CA PHE A 20 -1.77 0.00 -11.13
C PHE A 20 -1.12 -0.92 -10.10
N ILE A 21 -1.55 -2.18 -10.00
CA ILE A 21 -0.94 -3.18 -9.12
C ILE A 21 0.51 -3.46 -9.55
N ALA A 22 0.75 -3.66 -10.85
CA ALA A 22 2.09 -3.91 -11.38
C ALA A 22 3.03 -2.72 -11.13
N LEU A 23 2.56 -1.50 -11.39
CA LEU A 23 3.31 -0.28 -11.10
C LEU A 23 3.61 -0.12 -9.61
N ALA A 24 2.62 -0.39 -8.75
CA ALA A 24 2.80 -0.36 -7.30
C ALA A 24 3.85 -1.37 -6.84
N ASN A 25 3.84 -2.59 -7.37
CA ASN A 25 4.84 -3.61 -7.05
C ASN A 25 6.26 -3.25 -7.49
N GLN A 26 6.42 -2.45 -8.54
CA GLN A 26 7.74 -2.00 -9.00
C GLN A 26 8.24 -0.74 -8.28
N LYS A 27 7.33 0.18 -7.93
CA LYS A 27 7.70 1.50 -7.38
C LYS A 27 7.67 1.56 -5.86
N LEU A 28 6.82 0.77 -5.21
CA LEU A 28 6.70 0.79 -3.75
C LEU A 28 7.67 -0.20 -3.12
N ASN A 29 8.36 0.27 -2.09
CA ASN A 29 9.18 -0.62 -1.29
C ASN A 29 8.32 -1.45 -0.33
N ARG A 30 8.92 -2.49 0.27
CA ARG A 30 8.23 -3.41 1.20
C ARG A 30 7.59 -2.69 2.39
N LYS A 31 8.22 -1.62 2.88
CA LYS A 31 7.74 -0.82 4.02
C LYS A 31 6.47 -0.06 3.66
N GLU A 32 6.45 0.58 2.50
CA GLU A 32 5.30 1.31 1.97
C GLU A 32 4.10 0.38 1.71
N LEU A 33 4.35 -0.79 1.12
CA LEU A 33 3.32 -1.82 0.93
C LEU A 33 2.76 -2.32 2.27
N ASN A 34 3.61 -2.56 3.26
CA ASN A 34 3.17 -2.95 4.60
C ASN A 34 2.33 -1.87 5.27
N ILE A 35 2.71 -0.59 5.15
CA ILE A 35 1.91 0.53 5.68
C ILE A 35 0.54 0.57 5.02
N ILE A 36 0.44 0.43 3.69
CA ILE A 36 -0.84 0.36 2.97
C ILE A 36 -1.70 -0.78 3.52
N ASN A 37 -1.11 -1.97 3.70
CA ASN A 37 -1.82 -3.13 4.24
C ASN A 37 -2.32 -2.90 5.67
N LEU A 38 -1.47 -2.35 6.56
CA LEU A 38 -1.84 -2.09 7.96
C LEU A 38 -2.95 -1.03 8.07
N LEU A 39 -2.88 0.04 7.28
CA LEU A 39 -3.91 1.08 7.24
C LEU A 39 -5.24 0.56 6.66
N SER A 40 -5.18 -0.37 5.71
CA SER A 40 -6.40 -0.92 5.09
C SER A 40 -7.23 -1.83 6.03
N ASN A 41 -6.64 -2.29 7.14
CA ASN A 41 -7.27 -3.17 8.12
C ASN A 41 -7.94 -2.42 9.28
N ARG A 42 -7.79 -1.10 9.37
CA ARG A 42 -8.19 -0.35 10.57
C ARG A 42 -9.12 0.80 10.21
N ARG A 43 -10.30 0.80 10.82
CA ARG A 43 -11.19 1.96 10.90
C ARG A 43 -11.14 2.44 12.34
N ASP A 44 -10.20 3.32 12.63
CA ASP A 44 -10.18 4.01 13.91
C ASP A 44 -9.82 5.49 13.67
N ASP A 45 -10.29 6.34 14.57
CA ASP A 45 -10.19 7.80 14.48
C ASP A 45 -8.83 8.34 14.96
N LYS A 46 -7.79 7.49 14.96
CA LYS A 46 -6.45 7.90 15.40
C LYS A 46 -5.90 8.97 14.46
N ASN A 47 -5.32 10.00 15.06
CA ASN A 47 -4.59 11.02 14.31
C ASN A 47 -3.27 10.45 13.74
N ALA A 48 -2.65 11.18 12.81
CA ALA A 48 -1.45 10.74 12.13
C ALA A 48 -0.28 10.39 13.09
N THR A 49 -0.09 11.16 14.16
CA THR A 49 0.98 10.91 15.13
C THR A 49 0.76 9.60 15.89
N GLN A 50 -0.46 9.34 16.33
CA GLN A 50 -0.82 8.08 16.99
C GLN A 50 -0.64 6.89 16.03
N ARG A 51 -1.01 7.06 14.75
CA ARG A 51 -0.80 6.05 13.71
C ARG A 51 0.67 5.77 13.48
N VAL A 52 1.52 6.79 13.47
CA VAL A 52 2.96 6.61 13.28
C VAL A 52 3.56 5.81 14.43
N LYS A 53 3.20 6.10 15.68
CA LYS A 53 3.62 5.34 16.86
C LYS A 53 3.19 3.87 16.82
N GLU A 54 1.98 3.62 16.32
CA GLU A 54 1.48 2.26 16.15
C GLU A 54 2.21 1.52 15.03
N LEU A 55 2.38 2.15 13.88
CA LEU A 55 3.07 1.57 12.73
C LEU A 55 4.56 1.32 13.03
N SER A 56 5.21 2.23 13.75
CA SER A 56 6.61 2.08 14.16
C SER A 56 6.78 0.86 15.07
N SER A 57 5.86 0.66 16.03
CA SER A 57 5.85 -0.51 16.91
C SER A 57 5.54 -1.81 16.15
N LEU A 58 4.53 -1.82 15.28
CA LEU A 58 4.15 -3.03 14.52
C LEU A 58 5.21 -3.48 13.52
N MET A 59 5.99 -2.54 12.99
CA MET A 59 7.01 -2.80 11.99
C MET A 59 8.43 -2.84 12.57
N ASP A 60 8.56 -2.70 13.89
CA ASP A 60 9.83 -2.61 14.61
C ASP A 60 10.83 -1.66 13.93
N CYS A 61 10.44 -0.39 13.78
CA CYS A 61 11.27 0.61 13.12
C CYS A 61 11.09 2.02 13.71
N ALA A 62 12.03 2.93 13.45
CA ALA A 62 11.95 4.30 13.94
C ALA A 62 10.75 5.07 13.35
N GLU A 63 10.09 5.92 14.14
CA GLU A 63 9.00 6.79 13.69
C GLU A 63 9.39 7.66 12.49
N SER A 64 10.64 8.14 12.44
CA SER A 64 11.18 8.92 11.31
C SER A 64 11.13 8.14 9.98
N SER A 65 11.36 6.82 10.02
CA SER A 65 11.24 5.95 8.86
C SER A 65 9.79 5.83 8.39
N VAL A 66 8.84 5.75 9.33
CA VAL A 66 7.41 5.70 9.01
C VAL A 66 6.97 7.03 8.40
N TRP A 67 7.37 8.16 8.97
CA TRP A 67 7.09 9.49 8.41
C TRP A 67 7.62 9.66 6.99
N SER A 68 8.83 9.16 6.72
CA SER A 68 9.43 9.17 5.39
C SER A 68 8.59 8.37 4.38
N ALA A 69 8.18 7.16 4.76
CA ALA A 69 7.32 6.32 3.93
C ALA A 69 5.93 6.93 3.71
N LEU A 70 5.31 7.53 4.75
CA LEU A 70 4.04 8.24 4.60
C LEU A 70 4.17 9.45 3.67
N ARG A 71 5.27 10.20 3.75
CA ARG A 71 5.54 11.31 2.82
C ARG A 71 5.64 10.84 1.38
N SER A 72 6.36 9.74 1.15
CA SER A 72 6.47 9.08 -0.17
C SER A 72 5.09 8.66 -0.69
N LEU A 73 4.33 7.89 0.10
CA LEU A 73 2.98 7.45 -0.25
C LEU A 73 2.02 8.62 -0.53
N ARG A 74 2.15 9.73 0.19
CA ARG A 74 1.36 10.95 -0.06
C ARG A 74 1.73 11.60 -1.38
N SER A 75 3.01 11.69 -1.71
CA SER A 75 3.47 12.24 -2.98
C SER A 75 2.96 11.44 -4.19
N LEU A 76 2.72 10.13 -3.98
CA LEU A 76 2.13 9.22 -4.97
C LEU A 76 0.59 9.23 -4.98
N GLY A 77 -0.06 10.05 -4.16
CA GLY A 77 -1.53 10.09 -4.07
C GLY A 77 -2.16 8.81 -3.50
N LEU A 78 -1.38 7.97 -2.81
CA LEU A 78 -1.87 6.73 -2.22
C LEU A 78 -2.48 6.94 -0.83
N ILE A 79 -2.06 7.99 -0.14
CA ILE A 79 -2.64 8.41 1.13
C ILE A 79 -2.99 9.89 1.14
N THR A 80 -4.00 10.26 1.91
CA THR A 80 -4.45 11.64 2.11
C THR A 80 -4.68 11.92 3.59
N TYR A 81 -4.52 13.17 4.00
CA TYR A 81 -4.92 13.63 5.33
C TYR A 81 -6.37 14.13 5.27
N GLU A 82 -7.25 13.62 6.11
CA GLU A 82 -8.58 14.20 6.27
C GLU A 82 -8.52 15.46 7.15
N LYS A 83 -9.00 16.58 6.60
CA LYS A 83 -8.92 17.91 7.23
C LYS A 83 -9.59 18.00 8.60
N ARG A 84 -10.60 17.16 8.89
CA ARG A 84 -11.37 17.23 10.14
C ARG A 84 -10.71 16.52 11.32
N ALA A 85 -9.84 15.54 11.08
CA ALA A 85 -9.29 14.69 12.15
C ALA A 85 -7.76 14.54 12.10
N SER A 86 -7.08 15.13 11.10
CA SER A 86 -5.68 14.82 10.80
C SER A 86 -5.43 13.30 10.71
N SER A 87 -6.45 12.55 10.30
CA SER A 87 -6.42 11.11 10.15
C SER A 87 -5.82 10.75 8.79
N LEU A 88 -5.18 9.59 8.74
CA LEU A 88 -4.61 9.03 7.51
C LEU A 88 -5.66 8.21 6.78
N ALA A 89 -5.99 8.59 5.56
CA ALA A 89 -6.93 7.87 4.71
C ALA A 89 -6.22 7.28 3.49
N LEU A 90 -6.60 6.05 3.11
CA LEU A 90 -6.15 5.42 1.88
C LEU A 90 -6.97 5.90 0.68
N SER A 91 -6.31 6.19 -0.44
CA SER A 91 -6.98 6.45 -1.71
C SER A 91 -7.66 5.19 -2.26
N LYS A 92 -8.54 5.36 -3.26
CA LYS A 92 -9.19 4.21 -3.93
C LYS A 92 -8.17 3.23 -4.50
N PHE A 93 -7.07 3.75 -5.08
CA PHE A 93 -5.99 2.93 -5.64
C PHE A 93 -5.21 2.18 -4.56
N ALA A 94 -4.88 2.84 -3.44
CA ALA A 94 -4.21 2.16 -2.33
C ALA A 94 -5.05 1.02 -1.74
N LYS A 95 -6.39 1.19 -1.68
CA LYS A 95 -7.31 0.11 -1.25
C LYS A 95 -7.32 -1.06 -2.23
N ILE A 96 -7.22 -0.80 -3.54
CA ILE A 96 -7.10 -1.84 -4.57
C ILE A 96 -5.80 -2.64 -4.38
N ILE A 97 -4.68 -1.95 -4.20
CA ILE A 97 -3.36 -2.57 -3.98
C ILE A 97 -3.39 -3.45 -2.72
N ALA A 98 -3.96 -2.93 -1.63
CA ALA A 98 -4.10 -3.68 -0.38
C ALA A 98 -4.94 -4.95 -0.55
N LYS A 99 -6.05 -4.87 -1.30
CA LYS A 99 -6.92 -6.01 -1.55
C LYS A 99 -6.22 -7.10 -2.36
N GLU A 100 -5.50 -6.72 -3.42
CA GLU A 100 -4.77 -7.69 -4.25
C GLU A 100 -3.69 -8.43 -3.45
N LYS A 101 -2.93 -7.71 -2.62
CA LYS A 101 -1.89 -8.33 -1.80
C LYS A 101 -2.44 -9.39 -0.86
N ARG A 102 -3.63 -9.16 -0.29
CA ARG A 102 -4.29 -10.16 0.57
C ARG A 102 -4.71 -11.41 -0.20
N SER A 103 -5.23 -11.25 -1.42
CA SER A 103 -5.61 -12.38 -2.26
C SER A 103 -4.41 -13.29 -2.57
N ASN A 104 -3.24 -12.71 -2.87
CA ASN A 104 -2.05 -13.51 -3.13
C ASN A 104 -1.47 -14.18 -1.87
N SER A 105 -1.62 -13.58 -0.69
CA SER A 105 -1.16 -14.19 0.57
C SER A 105 -2.01 -15.37 1.05
N GLN A 106 -3.21 -15.57 0.47
CA GLN A 106 -4.06 -16.74 0.76
C GLN A 106 -3.80 -17.93 -0.17
N GLU A 107 -3.04 -17.75 -1.25
CA GLU A 107 -2.65 -18.81 -2.19
C GLU A 107 -1.32 -19.49 -1.82
N GLU A 108 -0.57 -18.91 -0.88
CA GLU A 108 0.75 -19.41 -0.42
C GLU A 108 0.70 -20.05 1.00
N ALA A 109 -0.49 -20.29 1.57
CA ALA A 109 -0.70 -20.89 2.88
C ALA A 109 -1.47 -22.22 2.77
#